data_AF-A0A8K0I017-F1
#
_entry.id   AF-A0A8K0I017-F1
#
_cell.length_a   1.000
_cell.length_b   1.000
_cell.length_c   1.000
_cell.angle_alpha   90.00
_cell.angle_beta   90.00
_cell.angle_gamma   90.00
#
_symmetry.space_group_name_H-M   'P 1'
#
loop_
_entity.id
_entity.type
_entity.pdbx_description
1 polymer ?
#
loop_
_entity_poly.entity_id
_entity_poly.type
_entity_poly.pdbx_seq_one_letter_code
_entity_poly.pdbx_strand_id
1 'polypeptide(L)'
;MDSAALATRLLNSMPNPGSSSSFFSTRFRPWRRPLSLAVRCFQTPNPAPAPQPNLGSLLACSAQEAPADLPSLRLCCLVDEFRSLPEPIDRVKRLLAYASTLRPFPEAARVSSNRVMGCTAQVWVTATLDDLGRMRFAADSDSDITKG
;
A
#
# COMPACT_ATOMS: atom_id res chain seq x y z
N MET A 1 -42.50 12.50 -39.74
CA MET A 1 -43.72 11.80 -39.27
C MET A 1 -43.33 10.92 -38.08
N ASP A 2 -42.71 11.47 -37.04
CA ASP A 2 -43.28 12.30 -35.96
C ASP A 2 -44.18 11.52 -34.99
N SER A 3 -43.65 11.31 -33.77
CA SER A 3 -44.31 11.36 -32.44
C SER A 3 -43.51 10.46 -31.49
N ALA A 4 -42.59 10.96 -30.66
CA ALA A 4 -42.74 11.81 -29.47
C ALA A 4 -43.31 11.07 -28.24
N ALA A 5 -42.63 11.31 -27.10
CA ALA A 5 -43.09 11.19 -25.71
C ALA A 5 -43.25 9.76 -25.14
N LEU A 6 -42.88 9.43 -23.89
CA LEU A 6 -42.49 10.23 -22.73
C LEU A 6 -41.78 9.33 -21.71
N ALA A 7 -40.83 9.93 -21.00
CA ALA A 7 -40.18 9.40 -19.82
C ALA A 7 -41.17 9.15 -18.68
N THR A 8 -40.98 8.10 -17.88
CA THR A 8 -41.25 8.20 -16.43
C THR A 8 -40.34 7.26 -15.64
N ARG A 9 -39.50 7.89 -14.82
CA ARG A 9 -38.65 7.28 -13.80
C ARG A 9 -39.55 6.72 -12.70
N LEU A 10 -39.44 5.44 -12.39
CA LEU A 10 -39.99 4.88 -11.15
C LEU A 10 -38.89 4.87 -10.08
N LEU A 11 -38.84 5.98 -9.33
CA LEU A 11 -38.17 6.06 -8.03
C LEU A 11 -39.07 5.36 -7.01
N ASN A 12 -38.67 4.18 -6.54
CA ASN A 12 -39.27 3.58 -5.37
C ASN A 12 -38.66 4.20 -4.11
N SER A 13 -39.40 5.14 -3.53
CA SER A 13 -39.18 5.69 -2.19
C SER A 13 -39.51 4.63 -1.13
N MET A 14 -38.51 4.24 -0.33
CA MET A 14 -38.73 3.49 0.90
C MET A 14 -38.97 4.46 2.07
N PRO A 15 -39.95 4.21 2.95
CA PRO A 15 -40.19 5.03 4.12
C PRO A 15 -39.15 4.79 5.22
N ASN A 16 -38.72 5.89 5.83
CA ASN A 16 -37.77 5.98 6.94
C ASN A 16 -38.54 5.98 8.28
N PRO A 17 -38.31 5.02 9.20
CA PRO A 17 -38.81 5.14 10.56
C PRO A 17 -37.73 5.76 11.45
N GLY A 18 -38.00 6.99 11.92
CA GLY A 18 -37.24 7.60 13.00
C GLY A 18 -37.50 6.90 14.33
N SER A 19 -36.46 6.83 15.17
CA SER A 19 -36.62 6.69 16.61
C SER A 19 -35.61 7.56 17.35
N SER A 20 -36.20 8.44 18.15
CA SER A 20 -35.63 9.37 19.12
C SER A 20 -35.07 8.66 20.36
N SER A 21 -34.32 9.43 21.16
CA SER A 21 -33.79 9.17 22.51
C SER A 21 -32.48 8.36 22.54
N SER A 22 -31.49 8.64 23.37
CA SER A 22 -31.40 9.48 24.57
C SER A 22 -29.93 9.82 24.81
N PHE A 23 -29.63 11.09 25.07
CA PHE A 23 -28.30 11.54 25.48
C PHE A 23 -28.04 11.05 26.91
N PHE A 24 -27.32 9.94 27.06
CA PHE A 24 -26.78 9.53 28.34
C PHE A 24 -25.42 10.20 28.58
N SER A 25 -25.51 11.24 29.39
CA SER A 25 -24.41 11.82 30.16
C SER A 25 -23.72 10.72 30.99
N THR A 26 -22.50 10.36 30.63
CA THR A 26 -21.59 9.62 31.51
C THR A 26 -20.27 10.36 31.63
N ARG A 27 -20.26 11.21 32.65
CA ARG A 27 -19.13 11.70 33.45
C ARG A 27 -17.75 11.18 32.99
N PHE A 28 -16.99 12.11 32.42
CA PHE A 28 -15.54 12.08 32.36
C PHE A 28 -14.96 11.61 33.70
N ARG A 29 -14.27 10.46 33.67
CA ARG A 29 -13.44 10.00 34.79
C ARG A 29 -12.13 10.78 34.76
N PRO A 30 -11.77 11.54 35.80
CA PRO A 30 -10.46 12.19 35.87
C PRO A 30 -9.38 11.11 36.04
N TRP A 31 -8.47 11.05 35.07
CA TRP A 31 -7.26 10.23 35.16
C TRP A 31 -6.39 10.76 36.30
N ARG A 32 -6.35 10.00 37.40
CA ARG A 32 -5.47 10.28 38.53
C ARG A 32 -4.02 10.07 38.09
N ARG A 33 -3.25 11.15 38.20
CA ARG A 33 -1.79 11.14 38.23
C ARG A 33 -1.32 10.33 39.45
N PRO A 34 -0.22 9.57 39.31
CA PRO A 34 0.74 9.51 40.39
C PRO A 34 2.17 9.83 39.94
N LEU A 35 2.76 10.74 40.72
CA LEU A 35 4.11 10.68 41.26
C LEU A 35 5.28 10.67 40.27
N SER A 36 5.78 11.88 40.09
CA SER A 36 7.13 12.23 39.67
C SER A 36 8.19 11.51 40.52
N LEU A 37 8.78 10.45 39.95
CA LEU A 37 10.08 9.93 40.35
C LEU A 37 11.14 10.74 39.59
N ALA A 38 11.85 11.58 40.34
CA ALA A 38 12.99 12.35 39.86
C ALA A 38 14.14 11.40 39.51
N VAL A 39 14.26 11.04 38.22
CA VAL A 39 15.47 10.43 37.70
C VAL A 39 16.52 11.53 37.58
N ARG A 40 17.49 11.52 38.49
CA ARG A 40 18.67 12.37 38.41
C ARG A 40 19.45 11.98 37.16
N CYS A 41 19.46 12.84 36.15
CA CYS A 41 20.40 12.75 35.04
C CYS A 41 21.82 12.86 35.59
N PHE A 42 22.58 11.77 35.61
CA PHE A 42 24.03 11.83 35.71
C PHE A 42 24.55 12.36 34.37
N GLN A 43 24.88 13.65 34.36
CA GLN A 43 25.67 14.26 33.29
C GLN A 43 27.06 13.62 33.30
N THR A 44 27.37 12.85 32.27
CA THR A 44 28.74 12.50 31.94
C THR A 44 29.24 13.48 30.87
N PRO A 45 30.42 14.10 31.06
CA PRO A 45 30.97 15.02 30.09
C PRO A 45 31.45 14.28 28.84
N ASN A 46 30.93 14.74 27.70
CA ASN A 46 31.44 14.71 26.33
C ASN A 46 32.78 13.98 26.06
N PRO A 47 32.81 12.91 25.24
CA PRO A 47 34.02 12.49 24.54
C PRO A 47 34.14 13.20 23.17
N ALA A 48 35.37 13.56 22.82
CA ALA A 48 35.82 14.32 21.65
C ALA A 48 35.41 13.69 20.27
N PRO A 49 35.56 14.43 19.15
CA PRO A 49 34.88 14.12 17.88
C PRO A 49 35.49 12.92 17.14
N ALA A 50 34.62 12.11 16.55
CA ALA A 50 34.98 11.00 15.67
C ALA A 50 35.61 11.49 14.35
N PRO A 51 36.58 10.76 13.77
CA PRO A 51 37.14 11.08 12.46
C PRO A 51 36.13 10.75 11.35
N GLN A 52 35.97 11.68 10.41
CA GLN A 52 35.18 11.52 9.19
C GLN A 52 35.83 10.44 8.30
N PRO A 53 35.07 9.48 7.73
CA PRO A 53 35.58 8.67 6.65
C PRO A 53 35.45 9.42 5.32
N ASN A 54 36.53 9.37 4.57
CA ASN A 54 36.78 10.15 3.38
C ASN A 54 35.88 9.68 2.23
N LEU A 55 35.38 10.64 1.45
CA LEU A 55 34.63 10.43 0.22
C LEU A 55 35.55 9.79 -0.83
N GLY A 56 35.43 8.47 -0.99
CA GLY A 56 36.21 7.67 -1.93
C GLY A 56 35.40 6.52 -2.48
N SER A 57 34.88 6.72 -3.68
CA SER A 57 34.34 5.75 -4.66
C SER A 57 34.52 4.25 -4.33
N LEU A 58 33.40 3.52 -4.19
CA LEU A 58 33.31 2.10 -4.54
C LEU A 58 31.94 1.78 -5.15
N LEU A 59 31.90 1.82 -6.49
CA LEU A 59 30.98 1.03 -7.29
C LEU A 59 31.29 -0.46 -7.05
N ALA A 60 30.46 -1.12 -6.24
CA ALA A 60 30.30 -2.57 -6.24
C ALA A 60 29.00 -2.92 -5.51
N CYS A 61 27.90 -3.07 -6.23
CA CYS A 61 26.68 -3.66 -5.68
C CYS A 61 26.90 -5.18 -5.55
N SER A 62 27.67 -5.58 -4.56
CA SER A 62 27.67 -6.96 -4.08
C SER A 62 26.29 -7.28 -3.53
N ALA A 63 25.73 -8.40 -3.97
CA ALA A 63 24.49 -8.96 -3.45
C ALA A 63 24.70 -9.35 -1.98
N GLN A 64 24.54 -8.38 -1.09
CA GLN A 64 24.58 -8.58 0.35
C GLN A 64 23.22 -8.25 0.91
N GLU A 65 22.74 -9.13 1.78
CA GLU A 65 21.46 -9.09 2.49
C GLU A 65 21.07 -7.64 2.81
N ALA A 66 19.99 -7.18 2.17
CA ALA A 66 19.60 -5.79 2.18
C ALA A 66 19.22 -5.29 3.59
N PRO A 67 19.66 -4.09 4.00
CA PRO A 67 19.25 -3.50 5.26
C PRO A 67 17.75 -3.17 5.23
N ALA A 68 17.14 -3.18 6.41
CA ALA A 68 15.70 -3.21 6.66
C ALA A 68 14.87 -1.97 6.20
N ASP A 69 15.41 -1.08 5.37
CA ASP A 69 14.72 0.09 4.78
C ASP A 69 14.53 -0.01 3.25
N LEU A 70 14.70 -1.21 2.67
CA LEU A 70 14.65 -1.37 1.21
C LEU A 70 13.27 -1.12 0.56
N PRO A 71 12.11 -1.49 1.15
CA PRO A 71 10.82 -1.36 0.47
C PRO A 71 10.40 0.09 0.24
N SER A 72 10.57 0.96 1.24
CA SER A 72 10.21 2.38 1.15
C SER A 72 11.03 3.10 0.07
N LEU A 73 12.34 2.83 0.01
CA LEU A 73 13.20 3.38 -1.02
C LEU A 73 12.78 2.91 -2.43
N ARG A 74 12.47 1.62 -2.59
CA ARG A 74 11.99 1.08 -3.87
C ARG A 74 10.68 1.73 -4.33
N LEU A 75 9.75 1.94 -3.41
CA LEU A 75 8.48 2.61 -3.73
C LEU A 75 8.71 4.07 -4.14
N CYS A 76 9.62 4.80 -3.47
CA CYS A 76 9.99 6.14 -3.89
C CYS A 76 10.55 6.16 -5.32
N CYS A 77 11.46 5.24 -5.65
CA CYS A 77 12.01 5.14 -7.01
C CYS A 77 10.93 4.85 -8.07
N LEU A 78 9.96 3.97 -7.78
CA LEU A 78 8.85 3.69 -8.69
C LEU A 78 7.99 4.94 -8.90
N VAL A 79 7.67 5.66 -7.83
CA VAL A 79 6.88 6.89 -7.92
C VAL A 79 7.60 7.95 -8.76
N ASP A 80 8.90 8.15 -8.54
CA ASP A 80 9.67 9.14 -9.30
C ASP A 80 9.83 8.75 -10.77
N GLU A 81 9.98 7.45 -11.06
CA GLU A 81 9.96 6.93 -12.42
C GLU A 81 8.65 7.26 -13.14
N PHE A 82 7.49 6.94 -12.56
CA PHE A 82 6.20 7.22 -13.20
C PHE A 82 5.87 8.72 -13.30
N ARG A 83 6.41 9.54 -12.40
CA ARG A 83 6.35 11.02 -12.50
C ARG A 83 7.15 11.55 -13.68
N SER A 84 8.28 10.90 -14.00
CA SER A 84 9.16 11.31 -15.11
C SER A 84 8.59 11.04 -16.50
N LEU A 85 7.50 10.27 -16.61
CA LEU A 85 6.80 9.95 -17.86
C LEU A 85 5.67 10.96 -18.11
N PRO A 86 5.85 11.98 -18.97
CA PRO A 86 4.85 13.04 -19.17
C PRO A 86 3.63 12.54 -19.92
N GLU A 87 3.84 11.73 -20.96
CA GLU A 87 2.78 11.25 -21.83
C GLU A 87 2.02 10.07 -21.19
N PRO A 88 0.67 10.10 -21.16
CA PRO A 88 -0.13 9.01 -20.61
C PRO A 88 0.19 7.65 -21.25
N ILE A 89 0.47 7.63 -22.55
CA ILE A 89 0.80 6.40 -23.28
C ILE A 89 2.11 5.78 -22.80
N ASP A 90 3.08 6.57 -22.33
CA ASP A 90 4.36 6.04 -21.86
C ASP A 90 4.23 5.40 -20.49
N ARG A 91 3.35 5.92 -19.62
CA ARG A 91 2.97 5.24 -18.37
C ARG A 91 2.35 3.87 -18.64
N VAL A 92 1.46 3.79 -19.62
CA VAL A 92 0.86 2.53 -20.06
C VAL A 92 1.91 1.55 -20.57
N LYS A 93 2.82 1.99 -21.46
CA LYS A 93 3.94 1.15 -21.92
C LYS A 93 4.79 0.67 -20.76
N ARG A 94 5.01 1.50 -19.74
CA ARG A 94 5.79 1.12 -18.57
C ARG A 94 5.10 0.05 -17.73
N LEU A 95 3.79 0.13 -17.53
CA LEU A 95 3.00 -0.92 -16.87
C LEU A 95 3.09 -2.24 -17.65
N LEU A 96 2.93 -2.22 -18.97
CA LEU A 96 3.05 -3.41 -19.82
C LEU A 96 4.46 -4.04 -19.73
N ALA A 97 5.50 -3.21 -19.65
CA ALA A 97 6.86 -3.69 -19.41
C ALA A 97 6.96 -4.40 -18.06
N TYR A 98 6.42 -3.81 -16.99
CA TYR A 98 6.39 -4.46 -15.67
C TYR A 98 5.63 -5.79 -15.69
N ALA A 99 4.44 -5.81 -16.30
CA ALA A 99 3.64 -7.02 -16.46
C ALA A 99 4.42 -8.17 -17.12
N SER A 100 5.18 -7.87 -18.17
CA SER A 100 6.00 -8.85 -18.89
C SER A 100 7.19 -9.41 -18.10
N THR A 101 7.66 -8.67 -17.08
CA THR A 101 8.79 -9.09 -16.23
C THR A 101 8.37 -9.90 -15.01
N LEU A 102 7.08 -9.97 -14.71
CA LEU A 102 6.58 -10.75 -13.59
C LEU A 102 6.82 -12.25 -13.82
N ARG A 103 7.11 -12.96 -12.72
CA ARG A 103 7.23 -14.41 -12.77
C ARG A 103 5.88 -15.03 -13.14
N PRO A 104 5.86 -16.11 -13.94
CA PRO A 104 4.63 -16.84 -14.25
C PRO A 104 3.89 -17.25 -12.99
N PHE A 105 2.57 -17.06 -13.00
CA PHE A 105 1.73 -17.45 -11.88
C PHE A 105 1.38 -18.94 -11.97
N PRO A 106 1.46 -19.68 -10.85
CA PRO A 106 1.24 -21.12 -10.88
C PRO A 106 -0.23 -21.45 -11.17
N GLU A 107 -0.48 -22.30 -12.16
CA GLU A 107 -1.83 -22.70 -12.58
C GLU A 107 -2.67 -23.27 -11.43
N ALA A 108 -2.04 -24.09 -10.57
CA ALA A 108 -2.71 -24.66 -9.40
C ALA A 108 -3.22 -23.59 -8.41
N ALA A 109 -2.68 -22.37 -8.44
CA ALA A 109 -3.13 -21.26 -7.61
C ALA A 109 -4.21 -20.40 -8.26
N ARG A 110 -4.61 -20.65 -9.52
CA ARG A 110 -5.75 -19.98 -10.18
C ARG A 110 -7.09 -20.55 -9.71
N VAL A 111 -7.30 -20.52 -8.40
CA VAL A 111 -8.53 -20.97 -7.74
C VAL A 111 -9.37 -19.79 -7.28
N SER A 112 -10.66 -20.02 -7.06
CA SER A 112 -11.61 -18.97 -6.65
C SER A 112 -11.23 -18.29 -5.33
N SER A 113 -10.59 -19.00 -4.40
CA SER A 113 -10.13 -18.44 -3.12
C SER A 113 -9.05 -17.37 -3.26
N ASN A 114 -8.28 -17.41 -4.35
CA ASN A 114 -7.22 -16.44 -4.64
C ASN A 114 -7.69 -15.34 -5.60
N ARG A 115 -8.95 -15.41 -6.06
CA ARG A 115 -9.51 -14.45 -7.02
C ARG A 115 -9.86 -13.14 -6.31
N VAL A 116 -9.44 -12.02 -6.89
CA VAL A 116 -9.86 -10.68 -6.45
C VAL A 116 -11.21 -10.36 -7.08
N MET A 117 -12.20 -10.08 -6.24
CA MET A 117 -13.57 -9.77 -6.67
C MET A 117 -13.75 -8.26 -6.88
N GLY A 118 -14.62 -7.88 -7.83
CA GLY A 118 -14.95 -6.48 -8.11
C GLY A 118 -14.07 -5.81 -9.18
N CYS A 119 -13.05 -6.51 -9.70
CA CYS A 119 -12.29 -6.08 -10.85
C CYS A 119 -13.03 -6.40 -12.16
N THR A 120 -12.91 -5.53 -13.16
CA THR A 120 -13.39 -5.82 -14.53
C THR A 120 -12.57 -6.95 -15.16
N ALA A 121 -11.25 -6.92 -14.97
CA ALA A 121 -10.33 -7.99 -15.33
C ALA A 121 -10.35 -9.10 -14.26
N GLN A 122 -10.07 -10.34 -14.67
CA GLN A 122 -9.83 -11.42 -13.73
C GLN A 122 -8.44 -11.25 -13.13
N VAL A 123 -8.35 -11.32 -11.80
CA VAL A 123 -7.10 -11.14 -11.05
C VAL A 123 -6.99 -12.23 -9.99
N TRP A 124 -5.81 -12.81 -9.86
CA TRP A 124 -5.48 -13.76 -8.80
C TRP A 124 -4.25 -13.27 -8.02
N VAL A 125 -4.27 -13.43 -6.70
CA VAL A 125 -3.16 -13.08 -5.82
C VAL A 125 -2.94 -14.18 -4.79
N THR A 126 -1.69 -14.55 -4.57
CA THR A 126 -1.27 -15.37 -3.44
C THR A 126 -0.26 -14.62 -2.58
N ALA A 127 -0.33 -14.81 -1.28
CA ALA A 127 0.63 -14.29 -0.32
C ALA A 127 1.15 -15.43 0.56
N THR A 128 2.47 -15.54 0.69
CA THR A 128 3.13 -16.57 1.51
C THR A 128 4.23 -15.94 2.35
N LEU A 129 4.36 -16.34 3.60
CA LEU A 129 5.49 -15.95 4.43
C LEU A 129 6.70 -16.83 4.09
N ASP A 130 7.87 -16.23 3.87
CA ASP A 130 9.11 -16.98 3.70
C ASP A 130 9.76 -17.33 5.05
N ASP A 131 10.82 -18.15 5.01
CA ASP A 131 11.55 -18.60 6.20
C ASP A 131 12.19 -17.45 7.00
N LEU A 132 12.33 -16.27 6.38
CA LEU A 132 12.89 -15.05 6.96
C LEU A 132 11.78 -14.10 7.46
N GLY A 133 10.52 -14.56 7.49
CA GLY A 133 9.39 -13.77 7.98
C GLY A 133 8.94 -12.67 7.03
N ARG A 134 9.31 -12.71 5.73
CA ARG A 134 8.91 -11.71 4.73
C ARG A 134 7.74 -12.21 3.91
N MET A 135 6.79 -11.33 3.62
CA MET A 135 5.66 -11.63 2.75
C MET A 135 6.12 -11.69 1.30
N ARG A 136 5.82 -12.79 0.60
CA ARG A 136 6.04 -12.97 -0.84
C ARG A 136 4.70 -12.99 -1.54
N PHE A 137 4.60 -12.22 -2.61
CA PHE A 137 3.41 -12.14 -3.43
C PHE A 137 3.66 -12.76 -4.80
N ALA A 138 2.64 -13.41 -5.34
CA ALA A 138 2.52 -13.71 -6.76
C ALA A 138 1.14 -13.24 -7.20
N ALA A 139 1.06 -12.63 -8.38
CA ALA A 139 -0.18 -12.09 -8.91
C ALA A 139 -0.23 -12.27 -10.42
N ASP A 140 -1.44 -12.39 -10.94
CA ASP A 140 -1.70 -12.52 -12.37
C ASP A 140 -3.04 -11.91 -12.74
N SER A 141 -3.17 -11.53 -14.01
CA SER A 141 -4.42 -11.04 -14.57
C SER A 141 -4.54 -11.41 -16.05
N ASP A 142 -5.77 -11.56 -16.52
CA ASP A 142 -6.12 -11.68 -17.95
C ASP A 142 -5.95 -10.37 -18.74
N SER A 143 -5.67 -9.26 -18.04
CA SER A 143 -5.32 -7.96 -18.62
C SER A 143 -3.91 -7.56 -18.22
N ASP A 144 -3.03 -7.36 -19.21
CA ASP A 144 -1.64 -6.94 -18.94
C ASP A 144 -1.55 -5.55 -18.29
N ILE A 145 -2.52 -4.66 -18.55
CA ILE A 145 -2.60 -3.36 -17.89
C ILE A 145 -2.95 -3.50 -16.41
N THR A 146 -3.75 -4.49 -16.04
CA THR A 146 -4.13 -4.75 -14.64
C THR A 146 -3.04 -5.53 -13.92
N LYS A 147 -2.25 -6.33 -14.65
CA LYS A 147 -1.10 -7.06 -14.15
C LYS A 147 0.09 -6.16 -13.81
N GLY A 148 0.34 -5.15 -14.64
CA GLY A 148 1.42 -4.17 -14.47
C GLY A 148 1.12 -3.16 -13.38
#